data_AF-A0A2S9YC15-F1
#
_entry.id   AF-A0A2S9YC15-F1
#
_cell.length_a   1.000
_cell.length_b   1.000
_cell.length_c   1.000
_cell.angle_alpha   90.00
_cell.angle_beta   90.00
_cell.angle_gamma   90.00
#
_symmetry.space_group_name_H-M   'P 1'
#
loop_
_entity.id
_entity.type
_entity.pdbx_description
1 polymer ?
#
loop_
_entity_poly.entity_id
_entity_poly.type
_entity_poly.pdbx_seq_one_letter_code
_entity_poly.pdbx_strand_id
1 'polypeptide(L)'
;MRCHAFQLPSEVYRELEAQILEALASASLEQLGYLLADHDLEIELLSGEWRVLFEVSEDIAYQVVDLNERRTRMAVSPDELAEFVEMLRDPERQRAWTPISFGLAELVDALPQGMDLVGLVVVEEDDDWLWSESTHEIIAIRPEVYALIEPHMRQLVEIGDYGALARLAGDHSEGAIEFSNERWFQLGQGIVQHAPELIPVIEATLSPPGVYTSIREALSRVADPRTQPSLDAWLRVHSGGHQYGLFFRDIRREVE
;
A
#
# COMPACT_ATOMS: atom_id res chain seq x y z
N MET A 1 -4.63 3.21 2.54
CA MET A 1 -5.88 2.98 1.82
C MET A 1 -5.68 1.92 0.74
N ARG A 2 -6.48 0.87 0.82
CA ARG A 2 -6.71 -0.17 -0.19
C ARG A 2 -7.83 0.26 -1.15
N CYS A 3 -8.07 -0.54 -2.17
CA CYS A 3 -9.18 -0.35 -3.10
C CYS A 3 -9.94 -1.66 -3.31
N HIS A 4 -11.18 -1.54 -3.77
CA HIS A 4 -12.05 -2.67 -4.10
C HIS A 4 -12.44 -2.57 -5.57
N ALA A 5 -12.24 -3.66 -6.31
CA ALA A 5 -12.59 -3.77 -7.71
C ALA A 5 -13.92 -4.53 -7.87
N PHE A 6 -14.88 -3.90 -8.54
CA PHE A 6 -16.23 -4.39 -8.78
C PHE A 6 -16.43 -4.68 -10.26
N GLN A 7 -16.92 -5.88 -10.58
CA GLN A 7 -17.28 -6.24 -11.95
C GLN A 7 -18.78 -6.08 -12.19
N LEU A 8 -19.14 -5.29 -13.19
CA LEU A 8 -20.52 -5.08 -13.61
C LEU A 8 -20.77 -5.81 -14.93
N PRO A 9 -21.90 -6.49 -15.14
CA PRO A 9 -22.28 -6.94 -16.47
C PRO A 9 -22.29 -5.79 -17.48
N SER A 10 -21.82 -6.00 -18.70
CA SER A 10 -21.63 -4.90 -19.66
C SER A 10 -22.91 -4.16 -20.02
N GLU A 11 -24.06 -4.83 -20.03
CA GLU A 11 -25.37 -4.19 -20.21
C GLU A 11 -25.66 -3.20 -19.08
N VAL A 12 -25.43 -3.61 -17.83
CA VAL A 12 -25.64 -2.76 -16.65
C VAL A 12 -24.64 -1.61 -16.62
N TYR A 13 -23.37 -1.88 -16.91
CA TYR A 13 -22.35 -0.83 -17.00
C TYR A 13 -22.76 0.23 -18.02
N ARG A 14 -23.15 -0.18 -19.24
CA ARG A 14 -23.55 0.75 -20.31
C ARG A 14 -24.79 1.58 -19.95
N GLU A 15 -25.74 1.02 -19.20
CA GLU A 15 -26.90 1.77 -18.70
C GLU A 15 -26.51 2.82 -17.66
N LEU A 16 -25.48 2.55 -16.85
CA LEU A 16 -25.04 3.39 -15.74
C LEU A 16 -23.79 4.23 -16.05
N GLU A 17 -23.17 4.08 -17.22
CA GLU A 17 -21.83 4.60 -17.53
C GLU A 17 -21.68 6.09 -17.22
N ALA A 18 -22.60 6.93 -17.67
CA ALA A 18 -22.56 8.36 -17.39
C ALA A 18 -22.65 8.68 -15.89
N GLN A 19 -23.46 7.91 -15.14
CA GLN A 19 -23.60 8.06 -13.69
C GLN A 19 -22.35 7.60 -12.97
N ILE A 20 -21.74 6.48 -13.41
CA ILE A 20 -20.47 5.98 -12.88
C ILE A 20 -19.39 7.05 -13.06
N LEU A 21 -19.17 7.52 -14.28
CA LEU A 21 -18.11 8.49 -14.59
C LEU A 21 -18.27 9.82 -13.82
N GLU A 22 -19.50 10.33 -13.69
CA GLU A 22 -19.80 11.51 -12.87
C GLU A 22 -19.57 11.25 -11.37
N ALA A 23 -19.99 10.08 -10.88
CA ALA A 23 -19.86 9.69 -9.48
C ALA A 23 -18.40 9.47 -9.08
N LEU A 24 -17.55 8.92 -9.96
CA LEU A 24 -16.12 8.77 -9.67
C LEU A 24 -15.48 10.12 -9.35
N ALA A 25 -15.85 11.19 -10.05
CA ALA A 25 -15.28 12.51 -9.80
C ALA A 25 -15.79 13.17 -8.50
N SER A 26 -17.06 12.96 -8.15
CA SER A 26 -17.78 13.88 -7.25
C SER A 26 -18.64 13.24 -6.15
N ALA A 27 -18.99 11.96 -6.27
CA ALA A 27 -19.84 11.30 -5.30
C ALA A 27 -19.07 10.86 -4.05
N SER A 28 -19.78 10.67 -2.93
CA SER A 28 -19.22 10.00 -1.76
C SER A 28 -19.01 8.50 -2.02
N LEU A 29 -18.15 7.86 -1.22
CA LEU A 29 -17.95 6.41 -1.30
C LEU A 29 -19.25 5.65 -1.04
N GLU A 30 -20.07 6.07 -0.09
CA GLU A 30 -21.39 5.49 0.19
C GLU A 30 -22.32 5.53 -1.03
N GLN A 31 -22.34 6.65 -1.76
CA GLN A 31 -23.15 6.80 -2.97
C GLN A 31 -22.68 5.87 -4.10
N LEU A 32 -21.38 5.72 -4.28
CA LEU A 32 -20.80 4.74 -5.21
C LEU A 32 -21.10 3.31 -4.75
N GLY A 33 -21.01 3.02 -3.45
CA GLY A 33 -21.37 1.74 -2.88
C GLY A 33 -22.79 1.33 -3.26
N TYR A 34 -23.77 2.23 -3.15
CA TYR A 34 -25.15 1.94 -3.59
C TYR A 34 -25.28 1.68 -5.09
N LEU A 35 -24.47 2.34 -5.92
CA LEU A 35 -24.46 2.13 -7.37
C LEU A 35 -23.87 0.76 -7.74
N LEU A 36 -22.96 0.25 -6.90
CA LEU A 36 -22.21 -0.99 -7.13
C LEU A 36 -22.75 -2.20 -6.35
N ALA A 37 -23.60 -1.99 -5.35
CA ALA A 37 -24.01 -2.96 -4.32
C ALA A 37 -24.65 -4.25 -4.84
N ASP A 38 -25.18 -4.27 -6.07
CA ASP A 38 -25.83 -5.45 -6.67
C ASP A 38 -24.83 -6.35 -7.43
N HIS A 39 -23.52 -6.11 -7.33
CA HIS A 39 -22.51 -6.79 -8.13
C HIS A 39 -21.52 -7.63 -7.30
N ASP A 40 -21.56 -8.93 -7.55
CA ASP A 40 -21.13 -10.04 -6.65
C ASP A 40 -19.62 -10.27 -6.50
N LEU A 41 -18.75 -9.60 -7.27
CA LEU A 41 -17.31 -9.83 -7.18
C LEU A 41 -16.57 -8.58 -6.73
N GLU A 42 -16.20 -8.59 -5.46
CA GLU A 42 -15.36 -7.60 -4.80
C GLU A 42 -13.95 -8.18 -4.63
N ILE A 43 -12.98 -7.61 -5.35
CA ILE A 43 -11.57 -8.00 -5.22
C ILE A 43 -10.85 -6.88 -4.47
N GLU A 44 -10.29 -7.19 -3.31
CA GLU A 44 -9.46 -6.25 -2.54
C GLU A 44 -8.08 -6.11 -3.20
N LEU A 45 -7.71 -4.88 -3.54
CA LEU A 45 -6.37 -4.50 -3.99
C LEU A 45 -5.65 -3.82 -2.83
N LEU A 46 -4.53 -4.39 -2.39
CA LEU A 46 -3.71 -3.80 -1.34
C LEU A 46 -3.16 -2.44 -1.77
N SER A 47 -2.71 -1.63 -0.80
CA SER A 47 -2.34 -0.23 -1.08
C SER A 47 -1.25 -0.07 -2.15
N GLY A 48 -0.29 -1.00 -2.22
CA GLY A 48 0.73 -1.01 -3.27
C GLY A 48 0.23 -1.51 -4.63
N GLU A 49 -0.78 -2.38 -4.63
CA GLU A 49 -1.29 -3.05 -5.84
C GLU A 49 -2.10 -2.10 -6.71
N TRP A 50 -3.06 -1.39 -6.13
CA TRP A 50 -3.84 -0.44 -6.91
C TRP A 50 -2.95 0.68 -7.46
N ARG A 51 -1.90 1.09 -6.74
CA ARG A 51 -1.01 2.18 -7.16
C ARG A 51 -0.25 1.83 -8.43
N VAL A 52 0.37 0.64 -8.46
CA VAL A 52 1.06 0.17 -9.67
C VAL A 52 0.07 -0.08 -10.80
N LEU A 53 -1.16 -0.52 -10.49
CA LEU A 53 -2.21 -0.75 -11.50
C LEU A 53 -2.66 0.55 -12.16
N PHE A 54 -2.97 1.57 -11.37
CA PHE A 54 -3.44 2.86 -11.84
C PHE A 54 -2.37 3.54 -12.69
N GLU A 55 -1.11 3.53 -12.24
CA GLU A 55 0.02 4.09 -12.98
C GLU A 55 0.14 3.49 -14.39
N VAL A 56 0.04 2.16 -14.54
CA VAL A 56 0.22 1.52 -15.85
C VAL A 56 -1.04 1.57 -16.74
N SER A 57 -2.19 1.95 -16.18
CA SER A 57 -3.48 2.00 -16.88
C SER A 57 -3.97 3.43 -17.15
N GLU A 58 -3.15 4.45 -16.87
CA GLU A 58 -3.48 5.88 -17.02
C GLU A 58 -3.96 6.21 -18.44
N ASP A 59 -3.37 5.58 -19.46
CA ASP A 59 -3.71 5.80 -20.87
C ASP A 59 -4.89 4.94 -21.36
N ILE A 60 -5.37 3.98 -20.55
CA ILE A 60 -6.40 2.99 -20.94
C ILE A 60 -7.75 3.32 -20.32
N ALA A 61 -7.75 3.73 -19.05
CA ALA A 61 -8.96 3.80 -18.23
C ALA A 61 -9.17 5.21 -17.68
N TYR A 62 -10.43 5.58 -17.45
CA TYR A 62 -10.74 6.82 -16.73
C TYR A 62 -10.40 6.67 -15.25
N GLN A 63 -9.61 7.59 -14.71
CA GLN A 63 -9.14 7.54 -13.32
C GLN A 63 -9.30 8.89 -12.60
N VAL A 64 -9.55 8.81 -11.29
CA VAL A 64 -9.55 9.94 -10.36
C VAL A 64 -8.68 9.57 -9.17
N VAL A 65 -7.51 10.19 -9.07
CA VAL A 65 -6.58 10.00 -7.95
C VAL A 65 -6.32 11.36 -7.30
N ASP A 66 -6.89 11.55 -6.10
CA ASP A 66 -6.59 12.68 -5.23
C ASP A 66 -6.18 12.15 -3.87
N LEU A 67 -4.88 12.17 -3.60
CA LEU A 67 -4.32 11.64 -2.35
C LEU A 67 -4.63 12.53 -1.14
N ASN A 68 -4.91 13.83 -1.34
CA ASN A 68 -5.26 14.71 -0.23
C ASN A 68 -6.69 14.46 0.24
N GLU A 69 -7.58 14.18 -0.70
CA GLU A 69 -8.96 13.79 -0.41
C GLU A 69 -9.13 12.28 -0.18
N ARG A 70 -8.03 11.50 -0.21
CA ARG A 70 -8.01 10.02 -0.17
C ARG A 70 -9.01 9.40 -1.16
N ARG A 71 -9.14 10.00 -2.34
CA ARG A 71 -9.99 9.50 -3.42
C ARG A 71 -9.15 8.73 -4.42
N THR A 72 -9.51 7.48 -4.72
CA THR A 72 -8.78 6.66 -5.69
C THR A 72 -9.74 5.75 -6.41
N ARG A 73 -10.08 6.16 -7.64
CA ARG A 73 -11.19 5.58 -8.40
C ARG A 73 -10.82 5.38 -9.85
N MET A 74 -11.28 4.28 -10.43
CA MET A 74 -11.07 3.97 -11.84
C MET A 74 -12.32 3.32 -12.42
N ALA A 75 -12.61 3.61 -13.68
CA ALA A 75 -13.59 2.89 -14.47
C ALA A 75 -12.91 2.36 -15.74
N VAL A 76 -13.12 1.08 -16.00
CA VAL A 76 -12.75 0.42 -17.25
C VAL A 76 -14.04 0.03 -17.94
N SER A 77 -14.35 0.66 -19.06
CA SER A 77 -15.53 0.32 -19.84
C SER A 77 -15.39 -1.07 -20.48
N PRO A 78 -16.51 -1.74 -20.85
CA PRO A 78 -16.46 -2.98 -21.61
C PRO A 78 -15.65 -2.88 -22.91
N ASP A 79 -15.60 -1.69 -23.50
CA ASP A 79 -14.89 -1.43 -24.75
C ASP A 79 -13.36 -1.31 -24.54
N GLU A 80 -12.92 -0.83 -23.37
CA GLU A 80 -11.51 -0.73 -22.96
C GLU A 80 -10.99 -2.03 -22.31
N LEU A 81 -11.90 -2.92 -21.89
CA LEU A 81 -11.56 -4.12 -21.12
C LEU A 81 -10.54 -5.02 -21.81
N ALA A 82 -10.63 -5.17 -23.13
CA ALA A 82 -9.71 -6.03 -23.87
C ALA A 82 -8.24 -5.55 -23.75
N GLU A 83 -8.02 -4.24 -23.90
CA GLU A 83 -6.70 -3.62 -23.76
C GLU A 83 -6.22 -3.67 -22.30
N PHE A 84 -7.14 -3.42 -21.35
CA PHE A 84 -6.84 -3.53 -19.92
C PHE A 84 -6.43 -4.95 -19.51
N VAL A 85 -7.14 -5.99 -19.99
CA VAL A 85 -6.83 -7.40 -19.71
C VAL A 85 -5.52 -7.83 -20.38
N GLU A 86 -5.24 -7.35 -21.59
CA GLU A 86 -3.95 -7.57 -22.26
C GLU A 86 -2.80 -6.97 -21.44
N MET A 87 -2.96 -5.73 -20.99
CA MET A 87 -2.01 -5.04 -20.11
C MET A 87 -1.79 -5.81 -18.80
N LEU A 88 -2.87 -6.23 -18.14
CA LEU A 88 -2.81 -7.03 -16.90
C LEU A 88 -2.07 -8.34 -17.11
N ARG A 89 -2.26 -9.01 -18.25
CA ARG A 89 -1.68 -10.33 -18.55
C ARG A 89 -0.30 -10.26 -19.20
N ASP A 90 0.27 -9.08 -19.34
CA ASP A 90 1.63 -8.92 -19.86
C ASP A 90 2.62 -9.76 -19.02
N PRO A 91 3.37 -10.70 -19.62
CA PRO A 91 4.24 -11.61 -18.88
C PRO A 91 5.39 -10.93 -18.15
N GLU A 92 5.87 -9.78 -18.64
CA GLU A 92 6.95 -9.05 -17.98
C GLU A 92 6.43 -8.35 -16.73
N ARG A 93 5.26 -7.71 -16.85
CA ARG A 93 4.55 -7.05 -15.75
C ARG A 93 4.11 -8.03 -14.67
N GLN A 94 3.53 -9.18 -15.05
CA GLN A 94 3.17 -10.25 -14.12
C GLN A 94 4.38 -10.72 -13.29
N ARG A 95 5.54 -10.89 -13.93
CA ARG A 95 6.78 -11.23 -13.21
C ARG A 95 7.25 -10.09 -12.30
N ALA A 96 7.15 -8.85 -12.77
CA ALA A 96 7.55 -7.69 -11.99
C ALA A 96 6.68 -7.49 -10.74
N TRP A 97 5.36 -7.69 -10.87
CA TRP A 97 4.40 -7.51 -9.79
C TRP A 97 4.24 -8.70 -8.85
N THR A 98 4.75 -9.88 -9.23
CA THR A 98 4.71 -11.11 -8.42
C THR A 98 4.96 -10.87 -6.91
N PRO A 99 5.91 -10.02 -6.46
CA PRO A 99 6.15 -9.79 -5.03
C PRO A 99 4.99 -9.15 -4.26
N ILE A 100 4.06 -8.47 -4.94
CA ILE A 100 2.93 -7.74 -4.34
C ILE A 100 1.56 -8.23 -4.84
N SER A 101 1.50 -9.19 -5.77
CA SER A 101 0.27 -9.64 -6.43
C SER A 101 -0.58 -10.57 -5.55
N PHE A 102 -1.38 -9.98 -4.66
CA PHE A 102 -2.44 -10.64 -3.93
C PHE A 102 -3.78 -10.41 -4.65
N GLY A 103 -4.32 -9.20 -4.58
CA GLY A 103 -5.54 -8.81 -5.30
C GLY A 103 -5.36 -8.75 -6.82
N LEU A 104 -4.18 -8.39 -7.31
CA LEU A 104 -3.89 -8.34 -8.75
C LEU A 104 -3.98 -9.72 -9.39
N ALA A 105 -3.55 -10.77 -8.69
CA ALA A 105 -3.66 -12.14 -9.18
C ALA A 105 -5.13 -12.55 -9.29
N GLU A 106 -5.94 -12.24 -8.26
CA GLU A 106 -7.38 -12.49 -8.28
C GLU A 106 -8.08 -11.69 -9.39
N LEU A 107 -7.69 -10.44 -9.62
CA LEU A 107 -8.24 -9.60 -10.68
C LEU A 107 -7.95 -10.18 -12.08
N VAL A 108 -6.74 -10.69 -12.29
CA VAL A 108 -6.33 -11.31 -13.56
C VAL A 108 -7.12 -12.59 -13.85
N ASP A 109 -7.37 -13.40 -12.81
CA ASP A 109 -8.14 -14.63 -12.90
C ASP A 109 -9.64 -14.36 -13.11
N ALA A 110 -10.14 -13.28 -12.51
CA ALA A 110 -11.55 -12.94 -12.55
C ALA A 110 -12.00 -12.28 -13.86
N LEU A 111 -11.11 -11.63 -14.60
CA LEU A 111 -11.48 -10.92 -15.83
C LEU A 111 -11.46 -11.84 -17.07
N PRO A 112 -12.54 -11.87 -17.87
CA PRO A 112 -12.60 -12.74 -19.04
C PRO A 112 -11.65 -12.26 -20.15
N GLN A 113 -11.01 -13.21 -20.85
CA GLN A 113 -10.18 -12.86 -22.01
C GLN A 113 -11.03 -12.62 -23.25
N GLY A 114 -10.80 -11.51 -23.94
CA GLY A 114 -11.32 -11.28 -25.29
C GLY A 114 -12.86 -11.24 -25.37
N MET A 115 -13.52 -10.87 -24.28
CA MET A 115 -14.97 -10.73 -24.19
C MET A 115 -15.33 -9.41 -23.50
N ASP A 116 -16.17 -8.60 -24.11
CA ASP A 116 -16.72 -7.32 -23.62
C ASP A 116 -17.93 -7.54 -22.69
N LEU A 117 -17.88 -8.58 -21.86
CA LEU A 117 -19.02 -9.01 -21.05
C LEU A 117 -19.15 -8.25 -19.73
N VAL A 118 -18.11 -7.52 -19.32
CA VAL A 118 -18.09 -6.80 -18.05
C VAL A 118 -17.47 -5.42 -18.19
N GLY A 119 -17.86 -4.49 -17.32
CA GLY A 119 -17.09 -3.30 -16.98
C GLY A 119 -16.48 -3.45 -15.58
N LEU A 120 -15.41 -2.72 -15.31
CA LEU A 120 -14.72 -2.73 -14.02
C LEU A 120 -14.81 -1.35 -13.38
N VAL A 121 -15.17 -1.30 -12.10
CA VAL A 121 -15.10 -0.07 -11.30
C VAL A 121 -14.24 -0.34 -10.07
N VAL A 122 -13.19 0.45 -9.88
CA VAL A 122 -12.33 0.38 -8.70
C VAL A 122 -12.58 1.60 -7.84
N VAL A 123 -12.79 1.42 -6.54
CA VAL A 123 -13.03 2.50 -5.57
C VAL A 123 -12.21 2.28 -4.30
N GLU A 124 -11.91 3.35 -3.57
CA GLU A 124 -11.23 3.29 -2.29
C GLU A 124 -11.96 2.47 -1.21
N GLU A 125 -11.22 1.90 -0.25
CA GLU A 125 -11.77 1.43 1.04
C GLU A 125 -12.20 2.64 1.90
N ASP A 126 -13.15 2.44 2.81
CA ASP A 126 -13.54 3.47 3.78
C ASP A 126 -12.39 3.80 4.75
N ASP A 127 -12.30 5.03 5.24
CA ASP A 127 -11.26 5.51 6.15
C ASP A 127 -11.30 4.88 7.56
N ASP A 128 -12.25 3.98 7.84
CA ASP A 128 -12.38 3.28 9.12
C ASP A 128 -11.10 2.55 9.59
N TRP A 129 -10.20 2.18 8.67
CA TRP A 129 -8.90 1.59 9.00
C TRP A 129 -7.98 2.53 9.80
N LEU A 130 -8.19 3.85 9.73
CA LEU A 130 -7.47 4.85 10.52
C LEU A 130 -7.76 4.74 12.03
N TRP A 131 -8.87 4.11 12.42
CA TRP A 131 -9.23 3.93 13.84
C TRP A 131 -8.60 2.70 14.50
N SER A 132 -7.75 1.95 13.81
CA SER A 132 -7.03 0.81 14.38
C SER A 132 -6.03 1.24 15.47
N GLU A 133 -5.87 0.39 16.51
CA GLU A 133 -4.99 0.70 17.65
C GLU A 133 -3.57 1.05 17.18
N SER A 134 -3.14 2.25 17.55
CA SER A 134 -1.98 2.86 16.94
C SER A 134 -0.72 2.62 17.75
N THR A 135 0.32 2.09 17.10
CA THR A 135 1.62 1.78 17.72
C THR A 135 2.76 2.43 16.94
N HIS A 136 3.91 2.63 17.60
CA HIS A 136 5.15 2.98 16.88
C HIS A 136 5.75 1.71 16.31
N GLU A 137 6.31 1.75 15.11
CA GLU A 137 6.76 0.54 14.43
C GLU A 137 8.08 0.72 13.69
N ILE A 138 8.83 -0.37 13.60
CA ILE A 138 9.88 -0.55 12.59
C ILE A 138 9.38 -1.65 11.66
N ILE A 139 9.14 -1.30 10.40
CA ILE A 139 8.61 -2.20 9.38
C ILE A 139 9.74 -2.56 8.40
N ALA A 140 9.96 -3.86 8.15
CA ALA A 140 10.84 -4.37 7.12
C ALA A 140 10.07 -4.76 5.87
N ILE A 141 10.57 -4.31 4.73
CA ILE A 141 10.01 -4.54 3.40
C ILE A 141 11.09 -5.19 2.55
N ARG A 142 10.78 -6.32 1.89
CA ARG A 142 11.75 -7.00 1.02
C ARG A 142 12.21 -6.07 -0.11
N PRO A 143 13.48 -6.14 -0.56
CA PRO A 143 14.01 -5.20 -1.55
C PRO A 143 13.23 -5.15 -2.87
N GLU A 144 12.75 -6.30 -3.37
CA GLU A 144 11.94 -6.37 -4.58
C GLU A 144 10.55 -5.75 -4.42
N VAL A 145 9.97 -5.80 -3.22
CA VAL A 145 8.70 -5.14 -2.88
C VAL A 145 8.94 -3.64 -2.72
N TYR A 146 9.99 -3.26 -1.98
CA TYR A 146 10.36 -1.86 -1.75
C TYR A 146 10.59 -1.12 -3.06
N ALA A 147 11.27 -1.73 -4.03
CA ALA A 147 11.50 -1.13 -5.34
C ALA A 147 10.21 -0.80 -6.09
N LEU A 148 9.15 -1.61 -5.93
CA LEU A 148 7.85 -1.37 -6.56
C LEU A 148 7.08 -0.23 -5.88
N ILE A 149 7.12 -0.16 -4.55
CA ILE A 149 6.28 0.77 -3.78
C ILE A 149 7.02 2.04 -3.29
N GLU A 150 8.34 2.13 -3.46
CA GLU A 150 9.15 3.28 -3.06
C GLU A 150 8.66 4.61 -3.64
N PRO A 151 8.37 4.73 -4.96
CA PRO A 151 7.89 5.99 -5.52
C PRO A 151 6.62 6.49 -4.81
N HIS A 152 5.72 5.57 -4.50
CA HIS A 152 4.47 5.87 -3.82
C HIS A 152 4.66 6.17 -2.33
N MET A 153 5.54 5.46 -1.64
CA MET A 153 5.89 5.78 -0.26
C MET A 153 6.49 7.18 -0.16
N ARG A 154 7.36 7.57 -1.09
CA ARG A 154 7.94 8.92 -1.14
C ARG A 154 6.88 9.99 -1.39
N GLN A 155 5.94 9.75 -2.32
CA GLN A 155 4.82 10.66 -2.56
C GLN A 155 3.98 10.90 -1.29
N LEU A 156 3.71 9.85 -0.51
CA LEU A 156 2.98 9.97 0.76
C LEU A 156 3.75 10.75 1.82
N VAL A 157 5.08 10.59 1.89
CA VAL A 157 5.94 11.44 2.74
C VAL A 157 5.88 12.91 2.31
N GLU A 158 5.89 13.19 1.01
CA GLU A 158 5.87 14.55 0.47
C GLU A 158 4.56 15.29 0.80
N ILE A 159 3.42 14.62 0.72
CA ILE A 159 2.11 15.20 1.08
C ILE A 159 1.82 15.14 2.59
N GLY A 160 2.61 14.39 3.35
CA GLY A 160 2.46 14.27 4.80
C GLY A 160 1.38 13.30 5.27
N ASP A 161 0.83 12.44 4.40
CA ASP A 161 -0.14 11.42 4.78
C ASP A 161 0.56 10.18 5.36
N TYR A 162 1.02 10.30 6.60
CA TYR A 162 1.72 9.24 7.31
C TYR A 162 0.81 8.04 7.64
N GLY A 163 -0.50 8.26 7.77
CA GLY A 163 -1.47 7.18 7.99
C GLY A 163 -1.54 6.27 6.77
N ALA A 164 -1.70 6.86 5.58
CA ALA A 164 -1.69 6.10 4.33
C ALA A 164 -0.34 5.43 4.07
N LEU A 165 0.77 6.08 4.45
CA LEU A 165 2.10 5.50 4.37
C LEU A 165 2.25 4.26 5.27
N ALA A 166 1.75 4.33 6.50
CA ALA A 166 1.77 3.21 7.43
C ALA A 166 0.96 2.02 6.89
N ARG A 167 -0.22 2.29 6.32
CA ARG A 167 -1.03 1.26 5.64
C ARG A 167 -0.29 0.63 4.45
N LEU A 168 0.32 1.45 3.59
CA LEU A 168 1.09 0.97 2.45
C LEU A 168 2.27 0.09 2.87
N ALA A 169 3.07 0.54 3.84
CA ALA A 169 4.20 -0.23 4.34
C ALA A 169 3.75 -1.51 5.07
N GLY A 170 2.66 -1.44 5.85
CA GLY A 170 2.11 -2.56 6.60
C GLY A 170 1.56 -3.67 5.72
N ASP A 171 0.76 -3.32 4.71
CA ASP A 171 0.20 -4.27 3.72
C ASP A 171 1.29 -5.08 3.00
N HIS A 172 2.49 -4.52 2.86
CA HIS A 172 3.61 -5.05 2.09
C HIS A 172 4.83 -5.42 2.96
N SER A 173 4.62 -5.60 4.26
CA SER A 173 5.68 -5.92 5.21
C SER A 173 6.06 -7.41 5.22
N GLU A 174 7.35 -7.69 5.34
CA GLU A 174 7.85 -9.03 5.69
C GLU A 174 7.76 -9.25 7.21
N GLY A 175 7.97 -8.18 7.97
CA GLY A 175 7.88 -8.21 9.42
C GLY A 175 7.92 -6.81 10.01
N ALA A 176 7.23 -6.65 11.14
CA ALA A 176 7.15 -5.40 11.87
C ALA A 176 7.49 -5.62 13.35
N ILE A 177 7.99 -4.57 14.00
CA ILE A 177 8.18 -4.52 15.45
C ILE A 177 7.46 -3.33 16.02
N GLU A 178 6.51 -3.62 16.88
CA GLU A 178 5.69 -2.63 17.57
C GLU A 178 6.31 -2.19 18.91
N PHE A 179 6.13 -0.92 19.22
CA PHE A 179 6.57 -0.30 20.46
C PHE A 179 5.41 0.49 21.08
N SER A 180 5.29 0.37 22.40
CA SER A 180 4.53 1.35 23.18
C SER A 180 5.26 2.70 23.18
N ASN A 181 4.54 3.78 23.50
CA ASN A 181 5.13 5.12 23.65
C ASN A 181 6.37 5.14 24.55
N GLU A 182 6.33 4.45 25.69
CA GLU A 182 7.43 4.38 26.64
C GLU A 182 8.65 3.68 26.03
N ARG A 183 8.44 2.54 25.36
CA ARG A 183 9.53 1.76 24.74
C ARG A 183 10.14 2.46 23.55
N TRP A 184 9.33 3.15 22.74
CA TRP A 184 9.81 3.99 21.64
C TRP A 184 10.69 5.14 22.16
N PHE A 185 10.25 5.79 23.24
CA PHE A 185 11.05 6.84 23.87
C PHE A 185 12.37 6.32 24.46
N GLN A 186 12.34 5.16 25.13
CA GLN A 186 13.55 4.51 25.66
C GLN A 186 14.52 4.13 24.52
N LEU A 187 14.02 3.59 23.41
CA LEU A 187 14.82 3.32 22.21
C LEU A 187 15.50 4.60 21.71
N GLY A 188 14.75 5.70 21.62
CA GLY A 188 15.28 7.02 21.24
C GLY A 188 16.41 7.50 22.16
N GLN A 189 16.26 7.34 23.48
CA GLN A 189 17.33 7.66 24.43
C GLN A 189 18.58 6.79 24.24
N GLY A 190 18.39 5.48 24.01
CA GLY A 190 19.49 4.57 23.70
C GLY A 190 20.23 4.94 22.42
N ILE A 191 19.48 5.33 21.38
CA ILE A 191 20.02 5.81 20.10
C ILE A 191 20.90 7.04 20.31
N VAL A 192 20.45 8.05 21.04
CA VAL A 192 21.23 9.27 21.31
C VAL A 192 22.56 8.94 21.99
N GLN A 193 22.58 7.95 22.89
CA GLN A 193 23.76 7.62 23.69
C GLN A 193 24.74 6.68 22.99
N HIS A 194 24.24 5.73 22.19
CA HIS A 194 25.05 4.59 21.72
C HIS A 194 25.06 4.41 20.19
N ALA A 195 24.14 5.03 19.46
CA ALA A 195 24.03 4.91 18.01
C ALA A 195 23.46 6.19 17.35
N PRO A 196 24.05 7.39 17.58
CA PRO A 196 23.49 8.67 17.12
C PRO A 196 23.33 8.78 15.59
N GLU A 197 24.05 7.97 14.82
CA GLU A 197 23.88 7.86 13.36
C GLU A 197 22.49 7.37 12.92
N LEU A 198 21.70 6.75 13.81
CA LEU A 198 20.32 6.34 13.53
C LEU A 198 19.32 7.49 13.56
N ILE A 199 19.67 8.63 14.18
CA ILE A 199 18.78 9.79 14.29
C ILE A 199 18.31 10.27 12.90
N PRO A 200 19.21 10.64 11.96
CA PRO A 200 18.78 11.11 10.63
C PRO A 200 18.04 10.03 9.83
N VAL A 201 18.32 8.75 10.09
CA VAL A 201 17.65 7.61 9.43
C VAL A 201 16.19 7.52 9.86
N ILE A 202 15.91 7.62 11.17
CA ILE A 202 14.56 7.59 11.72
C ILE A 202 13.81 8.86 11.34
N GLU A 203 14.46 10.02 11.38
CA GLU A 203 13.85 11.29 11.00
C GLU A 203 13.40 11.32 9.54
N ALA A 204 14.18 10.68 8.65
CA ALA A 204 13.86 10.51 7.24
C ALA A 204 12.69 9.55 6.98
N THR A 205 12.25 8.79 7.99
CA THR A 205 11.11 7.86 7.97
C THR A 205 11.27 6.63 7.08
N LEU A 206 11.91 6.75 5.92
CA LEU A 206 12.16 5.69 4.96
C LEU A 206 13.67 5.46 4.80
N SER A 207 14.08 4.21 4.76
CA SER A 207 15.46 3.81 4.50
C SER A 207 15.52 2.75 3.40
N PRO A 208 16.32 2.95 2.35
CA PRO A 208 16.40 1.99 1.26
C PRO A 208 17.16 0.72 1.68
N PRO A 209 16.95 -0.42 1.00
CA PRO A 209 17.68 -1.67 1.19
C PRO A 209 19.19 -1.55 1.37
N GLY A 210 19.84 -0.67 0.59
CA GLY A 210 21.30 -0.55 0.55
C GLY A 210 21.96 -0.11 1.86
N VAL A 211 21.21 0.46 2.81
CA VAL A 211 21.72 0.89 4.13
C VAL A 211 21.27 -0.02 5.27
N TYR A 212 20.55 -1.11 4.98
CA TYR A 212 19.98 -2.01 5.97
C TYR A 212 21.02 -2.54 6.95
N THR A 213 22.15 -3.03 6.45
CA THR A 213 23.19 -3.65 7.28
C THR A 213 23.71 -2.68 8.35
N SER A 214 24.02 -1.44 7.97
CA SER A 214 24.49 -0.42 8.93
C SER A 214 23.43 -0.06 9.96
N ILE A 215 22.16 0.04 9.53
CA ILE A 215 21.04 0.34 10.43
C ILE A 215 20.85 -0.80 11.43
N ARG A 216 20.86 -2.04 10.97
CA ARG A 216 20.71 -3.23 11.80
C ARG A 216 21.82 -3.34 12.84
N GLU A 217 23.08 -3.18 12.45
CA GLU A 217 24.22 -3.18 13.36
C GLU A 217 24.11 -2.08 14.41
N ALA A 218 23.64 -0.90 14.01
CA ALA A 218 23.39 0.20 14.93
C ALA A 218 22.25 -0.12 15.91
N LEU A 219 21.14 -0.69 15.43
CA LEU A 219 20.02 -1.14 16.27
C LEU A 219 20.44 -2.23 17.26
N SER A 220 21.34 -3.14 16.87
CA SER A 220 21.88 -4.17 17.78
C SER A 220 22.68 -3.60 18.96
N ARG A 221 23.22 -2.37 18.86
CA ARG A 221 23.90 -1.71 19.99
C ARG A 221 22.96 -1.11 21.02
N VAL A 222 21.70 -0.86 20.63
CA VAL A 222 20.67 -0.23 21.49
C VAL A 222 19.56 -1.19 21.90
N ALA A 223 19.42 -2.33 21.23
CA ALA A 223 18.46 -3.35 21.58
C ALA A 223 18.80 -3.98 22.93
N ASP A 224 17.93 -3.80 23.93
CA ASP A 224 18.00 -4.50 25.20
C ASP A 224 16.89 -5.56 25.29
N PRO A 225 17.24 -6.86 25.30
CA PRO A 225 16.26 -7.95 25.41
C PRO A 225 15.38 -7.91 26.66
N ARG A 226 15.79 -7.17 27.70
CA ARG A 226 14.99 -7.02 28.93
C ARG A 226 13.86 -6.01 28.78
N THR A 227 14.05 -5.00 27.95
CA THR A 227 13.09 -3.89 27.76
C THR A 227 12.24 -4.08 26.51
N GLN A 228 12.85 -4.55 25.42
CA GLN A 228 12.18 -4.86 24.14
C GLN A 228 12.68 -6.20 23.57
N PRO A 229 12.21 -7.35 24.09
CA PRO A 229 12.61 -8.68 23.63
C PRO A 229 12.30 -8.94 22.14
N SER A 230 11.21 -8.35 21.63
CA SER A 230 10.78 -8.50 20.22
C SER A 230 11.79 -7.89 19.25
N LEU A 231 12.37 -6.73 19.57
CA LEU A 231 13.40 -6.09 18.74
C LEU A 231 14.66 -6.96 18.67
N ASP A 232 15.13 -7.49 19.80
CA ASP A 232 16.27 -8.41 19.82
C ASP A 232 15.98 -9.68 18.99
N ALA A 233 14.80 -10.28 19.15
CA ALA A 233 14.41 -11.46 18.38
C ALA A 233 14.36 -11.16 16.87
N TRP A 234 13.77 -10.03 16.48
CA TRP A 234 13.67 -9.60 15.10
C TRP A 234 15.03 -9.34 14.46
N LEU A 235 15.93 -8.65 15.18
CA LEU A 235 17.30 -8.42 14.73
C LEU A 235 18.06 -9.74 14.51
N ARG A 236 17.81 -10.77 15.34
CA ARG A 236 18.39 -12.10 15.15
C ARG A 236 17.83 -12.81 13.92
N VAL A 237 16.51 -12.82 13.74
CA VAL A 237 15.85 -13.45 12.58
C VAL A 237 16.31 -12.80 11.27
N HIS A 238 16.41 -11.47 11.24
CA HIS A 238 16.73 -10.73 10.03
C HIS A 238 18.25 -10.52 9.85
N SER A 239 19.10 -10.98 10.79
CA SER A 239 20.57 -10.84 10.70
C SER A 239 21.24 -11.63 9.58
N GLY A 240 20.59 -12.68 9.07
CA GLY A 240 21.07 -13.50 7.95
C GLY A 240 20.16 -13.49 6.72
N GLY A 241 19.17 -12.59 6.68
CA GLY A 241 18.14 -12.53 5.65
C GLY A 241 18.46 -11.56 4.50
N HIS A 242 17.42 -10.91 4.00
CA HIS A 242 17.49 -9.94 2.90
C HIS A 242 18.06 -8.57 3.35
N GLN A 243 18.46 -7.73 2.39
CA GLN A 243 18.71 -6.31 2.64
C GLN A 243 17.37 -5.58 2.59
N TYR A 244 16.72 -5.41 3.73
CA TYR A 244 15.37 -4.86 3.79
C TYR A 244 15.35 -3.34 3.64
N GLY A 245 14.38 -2.82 2.91
CA GLY A 245 13.96 -1.43 3.10
C GLY A 245 13.25 -1.30 4.44
N LEU A 246 13.42 -0.16 5.12
CA LEU A 246 12.81 0.08 6.43
C LEU A 246 11.90 1.30 6.40
N PHE A 247 10.75 1.17 7.06
CA PHE A 247 9.88 2.29 7.42
C PHE A 247 9.82 2.41 8.94
N PHE A 248 10.06 3.62 9.45
CA PHE A 248 10.00 3.98 10.86
C PHE A 248 8.70 4.74 11.12
N ARG A 249 7.69 4.01 11.59
CA ARG A 249 6.38 4.56 11.92
C ARG A 249 6.43 5.24 13.27
N ASP A 250 6.20 6.55 13.28
CA ASP A 250 6.00 7.34 14.50
C ASP A 250 4.57 7.83 14.50
N ILE A 251 3.74 7.23 15.36
CA ILE A 251 2.30 7.52 15.36
C ILE A 251 1.98 8.99 15.61
N ARG A 252 2.88 9.72 16.26
CA ARG A 252 2.71 11.16 16.53
C ARG A 252 2.68 11.99 15.25
N ARG A 253 3.12 11.45 14.12
CA ARG A 253 3.06 12.09 12.80
C ARG A 253 1.76 11.83 12.05
N GLU A 254 0.98 10.83 12.47
CA GLU A 254 -0.29 10.45 11.80
C GLU A 254 -1.50 11.17 12.41
N VAL A 255 -1.32 11.85 13.53
CA VAL A 255 -2.38 12.64 14.16
C VAL A 255 -2.52 13.96 13.42
N GLU A 256 -3.60 14.10 12.64
CA GLU A 256 -4.15 15.38 12.16
C GLU A 256 -5.07 16.02 13.21
#